data_AF-A0A7V0IZD8-F1
#
_entry.id   AF-A0A7V0IZD8-F1
#
_cell.length_a   1.000
_cell.length_b   1.000
_cell.length_c   1.000
_cell.angle_alpha   90.00
_cell.angle_beta   90.00
_cell.angle_gamma   90.00
#
_symmetry.space_group_name_H-M   'P 1'
#
loop_
_entity.id
_entity.type
_entity.pdbx_description
1 polymer ?
#
loop_
_entity_poly.entity_id
_entity_poly.type
_entity_poly.pdbx_seq_one_letter_code
_entity_poly.pdbx_strand_id
1 'polypeptide(L)'
;SNKTRRHHIHGSTLHKAIKKAAQETGIAKRVSCHTLRHSFATHLLEDGYDIRTVQELLGHADVSTTMIYTHVLNKPGLAVKSPADR
;
A
#
# COMPACT_ATOMS: atom_id res chain seq x y z
N SER A 1 -40.17 9.37 -12.09
CA SER A 1 -39.41 10.43 -11.39
C SER A 1 -37.94 10.29 -11.77
N ASN A 2 -37.49 10.95 -12.85
CA ASN A 2 -36.15 10.78 -13.42
C ASN A 2 -35.16 11.77 -12.75
N LYS A 3 -34.92 11.60 -11.44
CA LYS A 3 -34.03 12.48 -10.68
C LYS A 3 -32.61 11.91 -10.65
N THR A 4 -31.68 12.53 -11.38
CA THR A 4 -30.25 12.23 -11.29
C THR A 4 -29.74 12.57 -9.89
N ARG A 5 -29.35 11.57 -9.10
CA ARG A 5 -28.72 11.78 -7.79
C ARG A 5 -27.24 11.45 -7.86
N ARG A 6 -26.41 12.32 -7.28
CA ARG A 6 -24.97 12.08 -7.10
C ARG A 6 -24.78 11.12 -5.94
N HIS A 7 -24.65 9.85 -6.24
CA HIS A 7 -24.24 8.83 -5.26
C HIS A 7 -22.77 8.52 -5.47
N HIS A 8 -22.04 8.32 -4.38
CA HIS A 8 -20.71 7.72 -4.47
C HIS A 8 -20.81 6.38 -5.18
N ILE A 9 -19.79 6.05 -5.97
CA ILE A 9 -19.69 4.73 -6.59
C ILE A 9 -19.73 3.70 -5.47
N HIS A 10 -20.61 2.71 -5.61
CA HIS A 10 -20.69 1.64 -4.65
C HIS A 10 -19.36 0.87 -4.58
N GLY A 11 -18.85 0.60 -3.38
CA GLY A 11 -17.51 0.01 -3.20
C GLY A 11 -17.31 -1.33 -3.94
N SER A 12 -18.38 -2.10 -4.15
CA SER A 12 -18.33 -3.35 -4.91
C SER A 12 -17.99 -3.16 -6.39
N THR A 13 -18.27 -1.99 -6.98
CA THR A 13 -17.92 -1.68 -8.37
C THR A 13 -16.41 -1.65 -8.55
N LEU A 14 -15.68 -1.02 -7.61
CA LEU A 14 -14.23 -0.95 -7.67
C LEU A 14 -13.57 -2.32 -7.46
N HIS A 15 -14.08 -3.12 -6.52
CA HIS A 15 -13.59 -4.49 -6.31
C HIS A 15 -13.74 -5.37 -7.56
N LYS A 16 -14.87 -5.26 -8.27
CA LYS A 16 -15.09 -5.99 -9.53
C LYS A 16 -14.14 -5.54 -10.62
N ALA A 17 -13.91 -4.22 -10.75
CA ALA A 17 -12.98 -3.67 -11.73
C ALA A 17 -11.54 -4.16 -11.49
N ILE A 18 -11.06 -4.11 -10.25
CA ILE A 18 -9.70 -4.59 -9.89
C ILE A 18 -9.57 -6.10 -10.14
N LYS A 19 -10.58 -6.90 -9.77
CA LYS A 19 -10.56 -8.35 -10.01
C LYS A 19 -10.46 -8.66 -11.51
N LYS A 20 -11.23 -7.96 -12.34
CA LYS A 20 -11.20 -8.11 -13.79
C LYS A 20 -9.81 -7.75 -14.35
N ALA A 21 -9.26 -6.61 -13.96
CA ALA A 21 -7.94 -6.18 -14.40
C ALA A 21 -6.82 -7.17 -13.98
N ALA A 22 -6.90 -7.73 -12.77
CA ALA A 22 -5.95 -8.74 -12.31
C ALA A 22 -6.01 -10.05 -13.13
N GLN A 23 -7.21 -10.44 -13.58
CA GLN A 23 -7.39 -11.59 -14.46
C GLN A 23 -6.83 -11.33 -15.87
N GLU A 24 -7.11 -10.15 -16.43
CA GLU A 24 -6.62 -9.75 -17.77
C GLU A 24 -5.10 -9.62 -17.83
N THR A 25 -4.46 -9.25 -16.72
CA THR A 25 -2.99 -9.13 -16.61
C THR A 25 -2.28 -10.43 -16.24
N GLY A 26 -3.02 -11.53 -16.02
CA GLY A 26 -2.44 -12.83 -15.67
C GLY A 26 -1.85 -12.91 -14.26
N ILE A 27 -2.21 -11.97 -13.35
CA ILE A 27 -1.72 -12.00 -11.97
C ILE A 27 -2.40 -13.15 -11.22
N ALA A 28 -1.64 -14.20 -10.94
CA ALA A 28 -2.15 -15.39 -10.22
C ALA A 28 -2.51 -15.11 -8.75
N LYS A 29 -1.91 -14.08 -8.15
CA LYS A 29 -2.16 -13.69 -6.76
C LYS A 29 -3.49 -12.93 -6.63
N ARG A 30 -4.14 -13.04 -5.47
CA ARG A 30 -5.35 -12.25 -5.18
C ARG A 30 -5.01 -10.76 -5.08
N VAL A 31 -5.61 -9.95 -5.96
CA VAL A 31 -5.48 -8.48 -5.95
C VAL A 31 -6.78 -7.83 -5.47
N SER A 32 -6.66 -6.84 -4.58
CA SER A 32 -7.75 -6.03 -4.05
C SER A 32 -7.30 -4.58 -3.87
N CYS A 33 -8.22 -3.67 -3.51
CA CYS A 33 -7.86 -2.29 -3.14
C CYS A 33 -6.80 -2.24 -2.03
N HIS A 34 -6.91 -3.14 -1.03
CA HIS A 34 -5.94 -3.22 0.06
C HIS A 34 -4.58 -3.70 -0.44
N THR A 35 -4.54 -4.63 -1.40
CA THR A 35 -3.28 -5.04 -2.06
C THR A 35 -2.57 -3.85 -2.71
N LEU A 36 -3.32 -3.00 -3.42
CA LEU A 36 -2.76 -1.80 -4.05
C LEU A 36 -2.26 -0.79 -3.00
N ARG A 37 -3.00 -0.60 -1.90
CA ARG A 37 -2.57 0.24 -0.77
C ARG A 37 -1.27 -0.28 -0.15
N HIS A 38 -1.14 -1.60 -0.02
CA HIS A 38 0.08 -2.22 0.50
C HIS A 38 1.26 -2.02 -0.46
N SER A 39 1.06 -2.23 -1.77
CA SER A 39 2.10 -1.98 -2.78
C SER A 39 2.57 -0.53 -2.78
N PHE A 40 1.65 0.43 -2.66
CA PHE A 40 2.00 1.84 -2.53
C PHE A 40 2.91 2.11 -1.33
N ALA A 41 2.55 1.60 -0.15
CA ALA A 41 3.33 1.79 1.06
C ALA A 41 4.73 1.14 0.97
N THR A 42 4.80 -0.08 0.44
CA THR A 42 6.07 -0.80 0.24
C THR A 42 6.97 -0.04 -0.74
N HIS A 43 6.46 0.40 -1.89
CA HIS A 43 7.28 1.13 -2.87
C HIS A 43 7.83 2.44 -2.31
N LEU A 44 7.06 3.19 -1.52
CA LEU A 44 7.57 4.41 -0.88
C LEU A 44 8.73 4.11 0.06
N LEU A 45 8.61 3.07 0.87
CA LEU A 45 9.70 2.71 1.78
C LEU A 45 10.91 2.12 1.02
N GLU A 46 10.70 1.43 -0.10
CA GLU A 46 11.78 0.95 -0.98
C GLU A 46 12.57 2.11 -1.62
N ASP A 47 11.89 3.22 -1.92
CA ASP A 47 12.47 4.45 -2.45
C ASP A 47 13.10 5.33 -1.35
N GLY A 48 13.12 4.85 -0.10
CA GLY A 48 13.81 5.49 1.02
C GLY A 48 13.01 6.56 1.74
N TYR A 49 11.71 6.66 1.51
CA TYR A 49 10.85 7.57 2.29
C TYR A 49 10.80 7.14 3.76
N ASP A 50 10.79 8.12 4.66
CA ASP A 50 10.66 7.86 6.08
C ASP A 50 9.29 7.27 6.44
N ILE A 51 9.26 6.41 7.46
CA ILE A 51 8.07 5.71 7.91
C ILE A 51 6.96 6.68 8.37
N ARG A 52 7.31 7.87 8.89
CA ARG A 52 6.33 8.92 9.27
C ARG A 52 5.71 9.57 8.04
N THR A 53 6.49 9.82 6.99
CA THR A 53 5.94 10.33 5.73
C THR A 53 4.96 9.33 5.12
N VAL A 54 5.29 8.04 5.12
CA VAL A 54 4.38 6.99 4.64
C VAL A 54 3.12 6.89 5.53
N GLN A 55 3.26 7.04 6.85
CA GLN A 55 2.13 7.06 7.78
C GLN A 55 1.15 8.20 7.44
N GLU A 56 1.65 9.40 7.21
CA GLU A 56 0.84 10.58 6.87
C GLU A 56 0.11 10.38 5.54
N LEU A 57 0.80 9.90 4.50
CA LEU A 57 0.20 9.65 3.18
C LEU A 57 -0.89 8.58 3.21
N LEU A 58 -0.77 7.61 4.12
CA LEU A 58 -1.79 6.58 4.33
C LEU A 58 -2.93 7.05 5.26
N GLY A 59 -2.75 8.17 5.97
CA GLY A 59 -3.70 8.65 6.96
C GLY A 59 -3.84 7.71 8.17
N HIS A 60 -2.74 7.05 8.57
CA HIS A 60 -2.74 6.19 9.75
C HIS A 60 -2.60 7.01 11.04
N ALA A 61 -3.51 6.80 11.97
CA ALA A 61 -3.49 7.48 13.28
C ALA A 61 -2.29 7.05 14.14
N ASP A 62 -1.83 5.81 13.99
CA ASP A 62 -0.69 5.24 14.72
C ASP A 62 0.33 4.65 13.75
N VAL A 63 1.61 4.95 13.99
CA VAL A 63 2.75 4.42 13.23
C VAL A 63 2.82 2.90 13.30
N SER A 64 2.34 2.29 14.39
CA SER A 64 2.26 0.83 14.53
C SER A 64 1.52 0.16 13.36
N THR A 65 0.51 0.85 12.80
CA THR A 65 -0.26 0.36 11.63
C THR A 65 0.57 0.43 10.34
N THR A 66 1.51 1.37 10.24
CA THR A 66 2.42 1.51 9.10
C THR A 66 3.65 0.59 9.23
N MET A 67 4.05 0.26 10.45
CA MET A 67 5.19 -0.63 10.73
C MET A 67 5.04 -2.04 10.15
N ILE A 68 3.82 -2.49 9.84
CA ILE A 68 3.61 -3.77 9.14
C ILE A 68 4.37 -3.84 7.80
N TYR A 69 4.63 -2.69 7.16
CA TYR A 69 5.34 -2.62 5.88
C TYR A 69 6.86 -2.71 6.01
N THR A 70 7.43 -2.40 7.17
CA THR A 70 8.88 -2.47 7.37
C THR A 70 9.36 -3.92 7.42
N HIS A 71 8.54 -4.84 7.94
CA HIS A 71 8.80 -6.27 7.91
C HIS A 71 8.83 -6.85 6.49
N VAL A 72 8.04 -6.29 5.57
CA VAL A 72 8.02 -6.72 4.16
C VAL A 72 9.31 -6.33 3.45
N LEU A 73 9.92 -5.21 3.85
CA LEU A 73 11.14 -4.73 3.22
C LEU A 73 12.35 -5.58 3.54
N ASN A 74 12.39 -6.25 4.71
CA ASN A 74 13.42 -7.15 5.24
C ASN A 74 14.78 -7.11 4.53
N LYS A 75 15.29 -5.91 4.26
CA LYS A 75 16.58 -5.63 3.65
C LYS A 75 17.51 -5.50 4.84
N PRO A 76 18.48 -6.41 5.04
CA PRO A 76 19.46 -6.31 6.12
C PRO A 76 20.47 -5.15 5.90
N GLY A 77 20.08 -4.08 5.20
CA GLY A 77 20.99 -3.17 4.52
C GLY A 77 20.70 -1.68 4.68
N LEU A 78 19.84 -1.25 5.61
CA LEU A 78 20.02 0.09 6.17
C LEU A 78 21.34 0.02 6.94
N ALA A 79 22.40 0.42 6.24
CA ALA A 79 23.79 0.34 6.62
C ALA A 79 24.06 1.15 7.90
N VAL A 80 23.65 0.60 9.04
CA VAL A 80 24.30 0.91 10.31
C VAL A 80 25.70 0.29 10.20
N LYS A 81 26.68 1.12 9.81
CA LYS A 81 28.08 0.76 10.01
C LYS A 81 28.23 0.47 11.50
N SER A 82 28.77 -0.70 11.83
CA SER A 82 29.04 -1.01 13.23
C SER A 82 29.95 0.08 13.78
N PRO A 83 29.75 0.57 15.00
CA PRO A 83 30.74 1.38 15.69
C PRO A 83 32.11 0.69 15.78
N ALA A 84 32.13 -0.64 15.68
CA ALA A 84 33.35 -1.46 15.63
C ALA A 84 33.98 -1.56 14.23
N ASP A 85 33.29 -1.15 13.16
CA ASP A 85 33.84 -1.04 11.80
C ASP A 85 34.51 0.33 11.56
N ARG A 86 34.77 1.11 12.62
CA ARG A 86 35.38 2.45 12.59
C ARG A 86 36.86 2.41 12.95
#